data_AF-A0A090QUK2-F1
#
_entry.id   AF-A0A090QUK2-F1
#
_cell.length_a   1.000
_cell.length_b   1.000
_cell.length_c   1.000
_cell.angle_alpha   90.00
_cell.angle_beta   90.00
_cell.angle_gamma   90.00
#
_symmetry.space_group_name_H-M   'P 1'
#
loop_
_entity.id
_entity.type
_entity.pdbx_description
1 polymer ?
#
loop_
_entity_poly.entity_id
_entity_poly.type
_entity_poly.pdbx_seq_one_letter_code
_entity_poly.pdbx_strand_id
1 'polypeptide(L)'
;MLATKTRFRQRSQIYWSPEQQSFLSKGFSRQVEGLLAGDTEATFSDNGKRSTVSQDGTILEFSSASQPLLDSDAVGSQMRLALIQGKTQFNYKLQDTDEVNHYYFQVKGKETINSNFGKISAIRVEQVRKSDRKLVMWFSPDVDYQLVRATYQRKILDVKAVMLSKKITCPAGVTLTTKNTRSP
;
A
#
# COMPACT_ATOMS: atom_id res chain seq x y z
N MET A 1 21.73 -17.31 -22.88
CA MET A 1 20.47 -16.60 -22.61
C MET A 1 20.39 -16.37 -21.10
N LEU A 2 20.56 -15.14 -20.61
CA LEU A 2 20.57 -14.86 -19.17
C LEU A 2 19.11 -14.66 -18.70
N ALA A 3 18.50 -15.70 -18.15
CA ALA A 3 17.16 -15.61 -17.56
C ALA A 3 17.29 -15.44 -16.04
N THR A 4 17.43 -14.21 -15.56
CA THR A 4 17.41 -13.94 -14.12
C THR A 4 15.97 -13.75 -13.66
N LYS A 5 15.52 -14.59 -12.72
CA LYS A 5 14.21 -14.45 -12.08
C LYS A 5 14.38 -13.64 -10.80
N THR A 6 13.74 -12.48 -10.73
CA THR A 6 13.67 -11.70 -9.48
C THR A 6 12.55 -12.25 -8.59
N ARG A 7 12.84 -12.44 -7.30
CA ARG A 7 11.81 -12.74 -6.29
C ARG A 7 11.79 -11.63 -5.27
N PHE A 8 10.59 -11.16 -4.95
CA PHE A 8 10.36 -10.11 -3.98
C PHE A 8 9.53 -10.68 -2.84
N ARG A 9 10.00 -10.50 -1.60
CA ARG A 9 9.26 -10.83 -0.39
C ARG A 9 9.28 -9.63 0.53
N GLN A 10 8.11 -9.25 1.04
CA GLN A 10 7.99 -8.21 2.05
C GLN A 10 7.10 -8.72 3.16
N ARG A 11 7.45 -8.37 4.39
CA ARG A 11 6.61 -8.52 5.58
C ARG A 11 6.50 -7.18 6.26
N SER A 12 5.27 -6.72 6.44
CA SER A 12 4.97 -5.45 7.10
C SER A 12 4.25 -5.67 8.42
N GLN A 13 4.51 -4.78 9.37
CA GLN A 13 3.76 -4.65 10.62
C GLN A 13 3.12 -3.27 10.63
N ILE A 14 1.78 -3.25 10.62
CA ILE A 14 0.98 -2.02 10.66
C ILE A 14 0.03 -2.08 11.85
N TYR A 15 -0.38 -0.91 12.36
CA TYR A 15 -1.36 -0.81 13.43
C TYR A 15 -2.31 0.35 13.20
N TRP A 16 -3.50 0.26 13.78
CA TRP A 16 -4.43 1.38 13.85
C TRP A 16 -4.04 2.31 14.99
N SER A 17 -3.86 3.61 14.70
CA SER A 17 -3.69 4.66 15.70
C SER A 17 -5.05 5.31 15.99
N PRO A 18 -5.61 5.14 17.21
CA PRO A 18 -6.84 5.82 17.60
C PRO A 18 -6.69 7.35 17.64
N GLU A 19 -5.52 7.84 18.05
CA GLU A 19 -5.23 9.28 18.12
C GLU A 19 -5.25 9.92 16.73
N GLN A 20 -4.61 9.28 15.74
CA GLN A 20 -4.54 9.80 14.38
C GLN A 20 -5.66 9.33 13.47
N GLN A 21 -6.54 8.44 13.95
CA GLN A 21 -7.59 7.78 13.17
C GLN A 21 -7.07 7.25 11.82
N SER A 22 -5.91 6.59 11.85
CA SER A 22 -5.22 6.12 10.65
C SER A 22 -4.38 4.87 10.88
N PHE A 23 -4.07 4.16 9.79
CA PHE A 23 -3.09 3.07 9.80
C PHE A 23 -1.67 3.63 9.72
N LEU A 24 -0.83 3.21 10.65
CA LEU A 24 0.58 3.57 10.74
C LEU A 24 1.47 2.34 10.62
N SER A 25 2.67 2.55 10.11
CA SER A 25 3.70 1.51 10.04
C SER A 25 4.41 1.39 11.39
N LYS A 26 4.73 0.16 11.77
CA LYS A 26 5.61 -0.17 12.90
C LYS A 26 6.98 -0.62 12.39
N GLY A 27 7.01 -1.37 11.29
CA GLY A 27 8.22 -1.78 10.61
C GLY A 27 7.94 -2.69 9.42
N PHE A 28 8.94 -2.85 8.55
CA PHE A 28 8.90 -3.83 7.47
C PHE A 28 10.26 -4.51 7.29
N SER A 29 10.24 -5.73 6.77
CA SER A 29 11.42 -6.43 6.25
C SER A 29 11.17 -6.78 4.79
N ARG A 30 12.15 -6.51 3.93
CA ARG A 30 12.07 -6.71 2.49
C ARG A 30 13.30 -7.45 2.01
N GLN A 31 13.08 -8.53 1.28
CA GLN A 31 14.12 -9.35 0.68
C GLN A 31 13.87 -9.45 -0.81
N VAL A 32 14.90 -9.11 -1.58
CA VAL A 32 14.91 -9.28 -3.04
C VAL A 32 15.99 -10.30 -3.39
N GLU A 33 15.63 -11.34 -4.14
CA GLU A 33 16.57 -12.31 -4.72
C GLU A 33 16.69 -12.04 -6.23
N GLY A 34 17.89 -12.19 -6.81
CA GLY A 34 18.12 -12.09 -8.25
C GLY A 34 18.90 -10.85 -8.67
N LEU A 35 18.48 -10.18 -9.76
CA LEU A 35 19.23 -9.07 -10.37
C LEU A 35 19.36 -7.84 -9.44
N LEU A 36 18.40 -7.65 -8.54
CA LEU A 36 18.34 -6.52 -7.60
C LEU A 36 18.42 -7.05 -6.17
N ALA A 37 19.33 -7.99 -5.91
CA ALA A 37 19.44 -8.63 -4.61
C ALA A 37 19.79 -7.63 -3.51
N GLY A 38 19.16 -7.79 -2.35
CA GLY A 38 19.39 -6.94 -1.18
C GLY A 38 18.31 -7.14 -0.14
N ASP A 39 18.69 -6.87 1.11
CA ASP A 39 17.80 -6.93 2.26
C ASP A 39 17.62 -5.53 2.84
N THR A 40 16.39 -5.23 3.27
CA THR A 40 16.06 -3.94 3.87
C THR A 40 15.14 -4.16 5.06
N GLU A 41 15.50 -3.57 6.18
CA GLU A 41 14.64 -3.50 7.36
C GLU A 41 14.37 -2.05 7.73
N ALA A 42 13.15 -1.73 8.10
CA ALA A 42 12.82 -0.42 8.60
C ALA A 42 11.98 -0.52 9.87
N THR A 43 12.22 0.41 10.79
CA THR A 43 11.40 0.63 11.99
C THR A 43 10.88 2.07 11.99
N PHE A 44 9.70 2.26 12.55
CA PHE A 44 9.04 3.57 12.61
C PHE A 44 8.78 3.92 14.07
N SER A 45 9.06 5.17 14.42
CA SER A 45 8.89 5.71 15.76
C SER A 45 8.19 7.06 15.71
N ASP A 46 7.89 7.61 16.89
CA ASP A 46 7.24 8.92 17.03
C ASP A 46 5.92 9.00 16.23
N ASN A 47 5.06 7.99 16.41
CA ASN A 47 3.82 7.81 15.65
C ASN A 47 4.00 7.94 14.12
N GLY A 48 5.09 7.35 13.61
CA GLY A 48 5.46 7.35 12.20
C GLY A 48 6.16 8.62 11.73
N LYS A 49 6.46 9.59 12.58
CA LYS A 49 7.16 10.82 12.18
C LYS A 49 8.65 10.62 11.95
N ARG A 50 9.21 9.51 12.45
CA ARG A 50 10.59 9.08 12.23
C ARG A 50 10.66 7.64 11.74
N SER A 51 11.65 7.36 10.91
CA SER A 51 12.00 6.00 10.49
C SER A 51 13.51 5.81 10.53
N THR A 52 13.91 4.58 10.80
CA THR A 52 15.30 4.11 10.69
C THR A 52 15.28 2.93 9.74
N VAL A 53 16.06 3.01 8.66
CA VAL A 53 16.18 1.99 7.63
C VAL A 53 17.59 1.41 7.64
N SER A 54 17.71 0.10 7.72
CA SER A 54 18.96 -0.63 7.55
C SER A 54 18.94 -1.36 6.22
N GLN A 55 19.94 -1.09 5.38
CA GLN A 55 20.17 -1.79 4.12
C GLN A 55 21.63 -2.25 4.08
N ASP A 56 21.83 -3.56 4.02
CA ASP A 56 23.16 -4.18 3.90
C ASP A 56 24.20 -3.61 4.90
N GLY A 57 23.76 -3.33 6.13
CA GLY A 57 24.58 -2.77 7.21
C GLY A 57 24.68 -1.24 7.24
N THR A 58 24.23 -0.54 6.19
CA THR A 58 24.11 0.93 6.19
C THR A 58 22.80 1.35 6.87
N ILE A 59 22.88 2.29 7.81
CA ILE A 59 21.70 2.83 8.51
C ILE A 59 21.42 4.24 8.01
N LEU A 60 20.19 4.48 7.60
CA LEU A 60 19.65 5.77 7.21
C LEU A 60 18.51 6.16 8.14
N GLU A 61 18.44 7.43 8.52
CA GLU A 61 17.35 7.97 9.31
C GLU A 61 16.58 9.01 8.52
N PHE A 62 15.26 8.98 8.64
CA PHE A 62 14.38 9.95 8.01
C PHE A 62 13.40 10.51 9.03
N SER A 63 12.95 11.74 8.78
CA SER A 63 11.91 12.38 9.56
C SER A 63 10.96 13.17 8.67
N SER A 64 9.74 13.37 9.16
CA SER A 64 8.73 14.15 8.45
C SER A 64 7.87 14.91 9.43
N ALA A 65 7.95 16.24 9.41
CA ALA A 65 7.13 17.10 10.26
C ALA A 65 5.63 17.03 9.88
N SER A 66 5.31 16.97 8.58
CA SER A 66 3.93 17.17 8.10
C SER A 66 3.05 15.92 8.18
N GLN A 67 3.56 14.75 7.80
CA GLN A 67 2.78 13.51 7.71
C GLN A 67 3.60 12.31 8.22
N PRO A 68 2.95 11.28 8.79
CA PRO A 68 3.61 10.01 9.08
C PRO A 68 4.25 9.42 7.82
N LEU A 69 5.43 8.84 8.00
CA LEU A 69 6.11 7.97 7.06
C LEU A 69 5.45 6.59 7.13
N LEU A 70 5.09 6.06 5.96
CA LEU A 70 4.35 4.82 5.83
C LEU A 70 5.12 3.85 4.94
N ASP A 71 5.00 2.57 5.19
CA ASP A 71 5.38 1.51 4.27
C ASP A 71 4.25 1.22 3.27
N SER A 72 4.50 0.34 2.30
CA SER A 72 3.57 0.09 1.20
C SER A 72 2.24 -0.53 1.67
N ASP A 73 2.27 -1.38 2.69
CA ASP A 73 1.08 -2.03 3.25
C ASP A 73 0.22 -1.04 4.06
N ALA A 74 0.84 -0.13 4.83
CA ALA A 74 0.13 0.95 5.49
C ALA A 74 -0.48 1.92 4.46
N VAL A 75 0.24 2.26 3.39
CA VAL A 75 -0.31 3.06 2.29
C VAL A 75 -1.52 2.37 1.66
N GLY A 76 -1.45 1.07 1.35
CA GLY A 76 -2.59 0.31 0.82
C GLY A 76 -3.80 0.33 1.77
N SER A 77 -3.55 0.18 3.08
CA SER A 77 -4.59 0.23 4.12
C SER A 77 -5.23 1.62 4.25
N GLN A 78 -4.42 2.67 4.15
CA GLN A 78 -4.88 4.06 4.16
C GLN A 78 -5.70 4.40 2.92
N MET A 79 -5.32 3.90 1.74
CA MET A 79 -6.13 4.04 0.52
C MET A 79 -7.47 3.34 0.67
N ARG A 80 -7.49 2.11 1.20
CA ARG A 80 -8.73 1.39 1.51
C ARG A 80 -9.63 2.23 2.41
N LEU A 81 -9.10 2.76 3.51
CA LEU A 81 -9.84 3.63 4.42
C LEU A 81 -10.37 4.89 3.70
N ALA A 82 -9.54 5.54 2.88
CA ALA A 82 -9.94 6.73 2.13
C ALA A 82 -11.09 6.45 1.16
N LEU A 83 -11.07 5.30 0.47
CA LEU A 83 -12.13 4.88 -0.44
C LEU A 83 -13.43 4.55 0.30
N ILE A 84 -13.35 3.90 1.46
CA ILE A 84 -14.51 3.65 2.34
C ILE A 84 -15.14 4.97 2.79
N GLN A 85 -14.32 5.97 3.09
CA GLN A 85 -14.75 7.33 3.45
C GLN A 85 -15.25 8.16 2.25
N GLY A 86 -15.26 7.60 1.04
CA GLY A 86 -15.70 8.32 -0.18
C GLY A 86 -14.72 9.39 -0.67
N LYS A 87 -13.48 9.41 -0.18
CA LYS A 87 -12.47 10.39 -0.63
C LYS A 87 -12.06 10.09 -2.07
N THR A 88 -11.94 11.15 -2.87
CA THR A 88 -11.56 11.06 -4.28
C THR A 88 -10.11 11.46 -4.55
N GLN A 89 -9.46 12.09 -3.58
CA GLN A 89 -8.04 12.50 -3.63
C GLN A 89 -7.39 12.23 -2.29
N PHE A 90 -6.15 11.74 -2.32
CA PHE A 90 -5.36 11.46 -1.11
C PHE A 90 -3.88 11.43 -1.45
N ASN A 91 -3.03 11.63 -0.44
CA ASN A 91 -1.58 11.64 -0.61
C ASN A 91 -0.89 11.10 0.65
N TYR A 92 0.27 10.48 0.47
CA TYR A 92 1.01 9.80 1.54
C TYR A 92 2.52 9.93 1.33
N LYS A 93 3.27 9.97 2.43
CA LYS A 93 4.72 9.82 2.41
C LYS A 93 5.07 8.36 2.61
N LEU A 94 5.64 7.76 1.56
CA LEU A 94 6.10 6.39 1.56
C LEU A 94 7.59 6.35 1.90
N GLN A 95 7.96 5.62 2.93
CA GLN A 95 9.34 5.25 3.19
C GLN A 95 9.74 4.12 2.25
N ASP A 96 10.73 4.37 1.38
CA ASP A 96 11.44 3.32 0.65
C ASP A 96 12.76 3.02 1.37
N THR A 97 13.77 2.53 0.65
CA THR A 97 15.04 2.11 1.26
C THR A 97 15.99 3.27 1.52
N ASP A 98 16.16 4.12 0.52
CA ASP A 98 17.12 5.22 0.48
C ASP A 98 16.45 6.60 0.50
N GLU A 99 15.14 6.66 0.30
CA GLU A 99 14.40 7.92 0.27
C GLU A 99 12.97 7.81 0.83
N VAL A 100 12.41 8.98 1.15
CA VAL A 100 10.98 9.15 1.41
C VAL A 100 10.33 9.80 0.19
N ASN A 101 9.40 9.09 -0.42
CA ASN A 101 8.64 9.57 -1.57
C ASN A 101 7.28 10.16 -1.16
N HIS A 102 6.91 11.32 -1.71
CA HIS A 102 5.56 11.87 -1.54
C HIS A 102 4.68 11.53 -2.74
N TYR A 103 3.68 10.67 -2.52
CA TYR A 103 2.76 10.21 -3.55
C TYR A 103 1.41 10.93 -3.45
N TYR A 104 0.86 11.28 -4.60
CA TYR A 104 -0.47 11.87 -4.75
C TYR A 104 -1.34 10.97 -5.62
N PHE A 105 -2.59 10.77 -5.22
CA PHE A 105 -3.49 9.84 -5.86
C PHE A 105 -4.85 10.46 -6.11
N GLN A 106 -5.51 10.00 -7.17
CA GLN A 106 -6.84 10.43 -7.56
C GLN A 106 -7.69 9.24 -8.01
N VAL A 107 -8.93 9.19 -7.54
CA VAL A 107 -9.97 8.26 -8.02
C VAL A 107 -10.41 8.70 -9.42
N LYS A 108 -10.42 7.78 -10.38
CA LYS A 108 -10.83 8.02 -11.76
C LYS A 108 -12.22 7.48 -12.09
N GLY A 109 -12.79 6.64 -11.23
CA GLY A 109 -14.14 6.09 -11.40
C GLY A 109 -14.20 4.60 -11.09
N LYS A 110 -15.34 3.99 -11.40
CA LYS A 110 -15.56 2.55 -11.31
C LYS A 110 -15.49 1.91 -12.69
N GLU A 111 -14.86 0.75 -12.78
CA GLU A 111 -14.82 -0.07 -14.00
C GLU A 111 -14.84 -1.55 -13.64
N THR A 112 -15.40 -2.37 -14.53
CA THR A 112 -15.37 -3.82 -14.39
C THR A 112 -14.05 -4.35 -14.94
N ILE A 113 -13.35 -5.16 -14.15
CA ILE A 113 -12.06 -5.74 -14.54
C ILE A 113 -12.08 -7.26 -14.45
N ASN A 114 -11.30 -7.92 -15.31
CA ASN A 114 -10.99 -9.34 -15.13
C ASN A 114 -9.99 -9.49 -13.97
N SER A 115 -10.30 -10.40 -13.05
CA SER A 115 -9.46 -10.78 -11.91
C SER A 115 -9.36 -12.31 -11.80
N ASN A 116 -8.52 -12.79 -10.89
CA ASN A 116 -8.44 -14.22 -10.57
C ASN A 116 -9.72 -14.75 -9.88
N PHE A 117 -10.65 -13.87 -9.51
CA PHE A 117 -11.95 -14.20 -8.93
C PHE A 117 -13.11 -13.98 -9.93
N GLY A 118 -12.80 -13.85 -11.23
CA GLY A 118 -13.77 -13.50 -12.27
C GLY A 118 -13.86 -11.99 -12.53
N LYS A 119 -14.95 -11.57 -13.18
CA LYS A 119 -15.23 -10.15 -13.43
C LYS A 119 -15.70 -9.51 -12.13
N ILE A 120 -15.03 -8.43 -11.71
CA ILE A 120 -15.34 -7.71 -10.47
C ILE A 120 -15.46 -6.21 -10.72
N SER A 121 -16.29 -5.54 -9.93
CA SER A 121 -16.36 -4.08 -9.94
C SER A 121 -15.18 -3.51 -9.18
N ALA A 122 -14.44 -2.58 -9.76
CA ALA A 122 -13.28 -1.98 -9.13
C ALA A 122 -13.25 -0.46 -9.29
N ILE A 123 -12.81 0.22 -8.25
CA ILE A 123 -12.51 1.65 -8.22
C ILE A 123 -11.07 1.83 -8.72
N ARG A 124 -10.92 2.54 -9.83
CA ARG A 124 -9.62 2.89 -10.40
C ARG A 124 -9.04 4.11 -9.68
N VAL A 125 -7.83 3.96 -9.18
CA VAL A 125 -7.03 5.00 -8.52
C VAL A 125 -5.73 5.15 -9.27
N GLU A 126 -5.33 6.38 -9.57
CA GLU A 126 -4.09 6.67 -10.28
C GLU A 126 -3.17 7.54 -9.46
N GLN A 127 -1.86 7.28 -9.54
CA GLN A 127 -0.86 8.25 -9.13
C GLN A 127 -0.93 9.46 -10.08
N VAL A 128 -0.90 10.66 -9.50
CA VAL A 128 -0.81 11.93 -10.22
C VAL A 128 0.46 12.68 -9.82
N ARG A 129 0.75 13.78 -10.52
CA ARG A 129 1.94 14.65 -10.30
C ARG A 129 3.29 13.95 -10.51
N LYS A 130 3.32 12.90 -11.33
CA LYS A 130 4.53 12.29 -11.87
C LYS A 130 4.33 12.03 -13.36
N SER A 131 5.24 12.50 -14.19
CA SER A 131 5.20 12.35 -15.65
C SER A 131 6.09 11.22 -16.16
N ASP A 132 7.08 10.81 -15.37
CA ASP A 132 8.07 9.80 -15.77
C ASP A 132 7.60 8.35 -15.55
N ARG A 133 6.45 8.17 -14.89
CA ARG A 133 5.87 6.86 -14.55
C ARG A 133 4.36 6.91 -14.47
N LYS A 134 3.72 5.75 -14.68
CA LYS A 134 2.29 5.55 -14.53
C LYS A 134 2.02 4.43 -13.53
N LEU A 135 1.37 4.76 -12.42
CA LEU A 135 0.88 3.79 -11.43
C LEU A 135 -0.66 3.84 -11.39
N VAL A 136 -1.29 2.72 -11.72
CA VAL A 136 -2.74 2.53 -11.67
C VAL A 136 -3.06 1.38 -10.73
N MET A 137 -4.02 1.57 -9.85
CA MET A 137 -4.45 0.63 -8.83
C MET A 137 -5.97 0.44 -8.91
N TRP A 138 -6.42 -0.78 -8.68
CA TRP A 138 -7.84 -1.13 -8.69
C TRP A 138 -8.22 -1.73 -7.35
N PHE A 139 -9.13 -1.07 -6.66
CA PHE A 139 -9.66 -1.50 -5.37
C PHE A 139 -11.11 -1.93 -5.54
N SER A 140 -11.48 -3.11 -5.06
CA SER A 140 -12.83 -3.64 -5.29
C SER A 140 -13.65 -3.68 -4.00
N PRO A 141 -14.80 -2.97 -3.92
CA PRO A 141 -15.73 -3.08 -2.80
C PRO A 141 -16.19 -4.52 -2.54
N ASP A 142 -16.30 -5.33 -3.59
CA ASP A 142 -16.74 -6.74 -3.55
C ASP A 142 -15.80 -7.63 -2.70
N VAL A 143 -14.54 -7.18 -2.52
CA VAL A 143 -13.57 -7.85 -1.66
C VAL A 143 -13.08 -6.94 -0.54
N ASP A 144 -13.97 -6.16 0.05
CA ASP A 144 -13.68 -5.28 1.20
C ASP A 144 -12.65 -4.18 0.85
N TYR A 145 -12.86 -3.54 -0.30
CA TYR A 145 -12.01 -2.46 -0.81
C TYR A 145 -10.52 -2.81 -0.87
N GLN A 146 -10.20 -4.08 -1.08
CA GLN A 146 -8.82 -4.55 -1.19
C GLN A 146 -8.26 -4.26 -2.59
N LEU A 147 -6.95 -4.08 -2.68
CA LEU A 147 -6.23 -3.91 -3.94
C LEU A 147 -6.25 -5.23 -4.72
N VAL A 148 -6.99 -5.28 -5.81
CA VAL A 148 -7.15 -6.50 -6.63
C VAL A 148 -6.21 -6.54 -7.82
N ARG A 149 -5.74 -5.37 -8.27
CA ARG A 149 -4.78 -5.23 -9.36
C ARG A 149 -3.99 -3.93 -9.21
N ALA A 150 -2.73 -3.94 -9.61
CA ALA A 150 -1.96 -2.72 -9.86
C ALA A 150 -1.09 -2.88 -11.11
N THR A 151 -0.84 -1.79 -11.82
CA THR A 151 0.11 -1.71 -12.92
C THR A 151 1.04 -0.53 -12.71
N TYR A 152 2.34 -0.76 -12.90
CA TYR A 152 3.37 0.26 -12.84
C TYR A 152 4.18 0.22 -14.12
N GLN A 153 4.32 1.38 -14.77
CA GLN A 153 5.11 1.53 -15.99
C GLN A 153 6.08 2.70 -15.86
N ARG A 154 7.36 2.47 -16.15
CA ARG A 154 8.42 3.49 -16.20
C ARG A 154 9.52 3.06 -17.17
N LYS A 155 9.75 3.83 -18.24
CA LYS A 155 10.72 3.48 -19.29
C LYS A 155 10.48 2.05 -19.79
N ILE A 156 11.47 1.15 -19.66
CA ILE A 156 11.38 -0.26 -20.06
C ILE A 156 10.74 -1.17 -19.01
N LEU A 157 10.47 -0.66 -17.80
CA LEU A 157 9.91 -1.43 -16.70
C LEU A 157 8.38 -1.41 -16.76
N ASP A 158 7.78 -2.59 -16.92
CA ASP A 158 6.33 -2.83 -16.82
C ASP A 158 6.06 -3.92 -15.77
N VAL A 159 5.36 -3.56 -14.71
CA VAL A 159 5.06 -4.44 -13.58
C VAL A 159 3.55 -4.53 -13.40
N LYS A 160 3.06 -5.76 -13.27
CA LYS A 160 1.67 -6.06 -12.98
C LYS A 160 1.56 -6.86 -11.69
N ALA A 161 0.79 -6.35 -10.73
CA ALA A 161 0.39 -7.07 -9.53
C ALA A 161 -1.08 -7.47 -9.63
N VAL A 162 -1.40 -8.69 -9.19
CA VAL A 162 -2.76 -9.22 -9.12
C VAL A 162 -2.97 -9.94 -7.80
N MET A 163 -4.13 -9.77 -7.19
CA MET A 163 -4.51 -10.54 -6.00
C MET A 163 -4.71 -12.00 -6.39
N LEU A 164 -3.95 -12.91 -5.77
CA LEU A 164 -4.02 -14.34 -6.06
C LEU A 164 -5.06 -15.05 -5.19
N SER A 165 -5.09 -14.72 -3.91
CA SER A 165 -6.03 -15.31 -2.95
C SER A 165 -6.31 -14.33 -1.82
N LYS A 166 -7.42 -14.52 -1.12
CA LYS A 166 -7.79 -13.78 0.08
C LYS A 166 -8.10 -14.78 1.18
N LYS A 167 -7.41 -14.68 2.32
CA LYS A 167 -7.72 -15.42 3.54
C LYS A 167 -7.99 -14.42 4.64
N ILE A 168 -9.21 -14.41 5.16
CA ILE A 168 -9.59 -13.57 6.30
C ILE A 168 -9.72 -14.50 7.49
N THR A 169 -8.98 -14.22 8.56
CA THR A 169 -9.16 -14.87 9.85
C THR A 169 -9.50 -13.79 10.85
N CYS A 170 -10.77 -13.70 11.24
CA CYS A 170 -11.19 -12.77 12.27
C CYS A 170 -10.83 -13.37 13.64
N PRO A 171 -10.23 -12.60 14.57
CA PRO A 171 -10.08 -13.05 15.95
C PRO A 171 -11.46 -13.35 16.54
N ALA A 172 -11.59 -14.47 17.25
CA ALA A 172 -12.82 -14.78 17.98
C ALA A 172 -13.09 -13.69 19.02
N GLY A 173 -14.30 -13.12 19.01
CA GLY A 173 -14.75 -12.13 20.01
C GLY A 173 -14.95 -10.70 19.51
N VAL A 174 -14.66 -10.38 18.24
CA VAL A 174 -15.00 -9.04 17.68
C VAL A 174 -16.48 -9.00 17.30
N THR A 175 -17.33 -8.52 18.20
CA THR A 175 -18.74 -8.26 17.91
C THR A 175 -18.84 -6.93 17.15
N LEU A 176 -18.97 -6.98 15.82
CA LEU A 176 -19.27 -5.79 15.04
C LEU A 176 -20.72 -5.38 15.34
N THR A 177 -20.92 -4.38 16.20
CA THR A 177 -22.22 -3.72 16.32
C THR A 177 -22.50 -3.00 15.00
N THR A 178 -23.23 -3.63 14.10
CA THR A 178 -23.78 -2.96 12.93
C THR A 178 -24.76 -1.89 13.40
N LYS A 179 -24.32 -0.63 13.47
CA LYS A 179 -25.26 0.49 13.51
C LYS A 179 -25.93 0.55 12.15
N ASN A 180 -27.09 -0.08 12.07
CA ASN A 180 -27.99 -0.03 10.94
C ASN A 180 -28.64 1.36 10.89
N THR A 181 -27.95 2.36 10.35
CA THR A 181 -28.58 3.65 10.02
C THR A 181 -29.38 3.49 8.73
N ARG A 182 -30.53 2.83 8.84
CA ARG A 182 -31.70 3.19 8.01
C ARG A 182 -32.46 4.27 8.76
N SER A 183 -32.67 5.41 8.13
CA SER A 183 -33.58 6.46 8.58
C SER A 183 -33.89 7.36 7.37
N PRO A 184 -35.07 7.98 7.32
CA PRO A 184 -36.25 7.49 6.59
C PRO A 184 -36.39 8.10 5.20
#